data_AF-A0A3C0IV54-F1
#
_entry.id   AF-A0A3C0IV54-F1
#
_cell.length_a   1.000
_cell.length_b   1.000
_cell.length_c   1.000
_cell.angle_alpha   90.00
_cell.angle_beta   90.00
_cell.angle_gamma   90.00
#
_symmetry.space_group_name_H-M   'P 1'
#
loop_
_entity.id
_entity.type
_entity.pdbx_description
1 polymer ?
#
loop_
_entity_poly.entity_id
_entity_poly.type
_entity_poly.pdbx_seq_one_letter_code
_entity_poly.pdbx_strand_id
1 'polypeptide(L)'
;MPKYTDSGIDIKTLYNASDIPEIPTEQPGEFPFTRGIQPDMYRGKLWTMRQYAGFSTAEESNARYHYLLNQGVSGLSVAFDLPTQIGYDSDHDLADGEVGKVGVAIDSIEDMQRLFKGITLENVSTSMTINATGFILLSLYVALAKQQGADLKKISGTIQNDILKEYAARGTYIYPPKPSMRIITDIFEWCSTDLPKWNTISISGYHIREAGSTAVQEIAFTLSNGKAYVQA
;
A
#
# COMPACT_ATOMS: atom_id res chain seq x y z
N MET A 1 -0.94 40.80 -7.52
CA MET A 1 -0.07 40.28 -6.46
C MET A 1 0.53 38.97 -6.96
N PRO A 2 1.82 38.69 -6.70
CA PRO A 2 2.42 37.40 -7.04
C PRO A 2 1.62 36.27 -6.37
N LYS A 3 1.39 35.17 -7.11
CA LYS A 3 0.67 34.00 -6.62
C LYS A 3 1.69 32.91 -6.32
N TYR A 4 1.63 32.32 -5.14
CA TYR A 4 2.49 31.20 -4.77
C TYR A 4 1.61 29.98 -4.48
N THR A 5 2.14 28.80 -4.76
CA THR A 5 1.57 27.55 -4.23
C THR A 5 1.79 27.44 -2.72
N ASP A 6 1.11 26.50 -2.08
CA ASP A 6 1.40 26.05 -0.71
C ASP A 6 2.86 25.62 -0.49
N SER A 7 3.55 25.26 -1.57
CA SER A 7 4.95 24.83 -1.60
C SER A 7 5.91 25.99 -1.85
N GLY A 8 5.42 27.24 -1.90
CA GLY A 8 6.24 28.43 -2.17
C GLY A 8 6.68 28.59 -3.62
N ILE A 9 6.09 27.84 -4.57
CA ILE A 9 6.42 27.93 -5.99
C ILE A 9 5.67 29.12 -6.59
N ASP A 10 6.40 30.04 -7.21
CA ASP A 10 5.81 31.18 -7.92
C ASP A 10 5.01 30.73 -9.14
N ILE A 11 3.78 31.21 -9.23
CA ILE A 11 2.88 31.02 -10.37
C ILE A 11 2.80 32.35 -11.11
N LYS A 12 3.45 32.42 -12.28
CA LYS A 12 3.38 33.57 -13.16
C LYS A 12 1.94 33.82 -13.59
N THR A 13 1.59 35.09 -13.81
CA THR A 13 0.24 35.45 -14.29
C THR A 13 -0.03 34.89 -15.68
N LEU A 14 1.02 34.73 -16.49
CA LEU A 14 0.99 34.17 -17.83
C LEU A 14 2.30 33.40 -18.06
N TYR A 15 2.21 32.24 -18.71
CA TYR A 15 3.34 31.48 -19.22
C TYR A 15 3.32 31.54 -20.74
N ASN A 16 4.44 31.94 -21.34
CA ASN A 16 4.64 32.03 -22.79
C ASN A 16 5.63 30.96 -23.27
N ALA A 17 5.82 30.85 -24.58
CA ALA A 17 6.80 29.93 -25.16
C ALA A 17 8.23 30.13 -24.61
N SER A 18 8.59 31.35 -24.19
CA SER A 18 9.87 31.66 -23.54
C SER A 18 10.01 31.11 -22.11
N ASP A 19 8.93 30.69 -21.47
CA ASP A 19 8.94 30.10 -20.12
C ASP A 19 9.08 28.57 -20.16
N ILE A 20 9.02 27.96 -21.35
CA ILE A 20 9.22 26.53 -21.53
C ILE A 20 10.73 26.27 -21.35
N PRO A 21 11.15 25.49 -20.34
CA PRO A 21 12.55 25.10 -20.24
C PRO A 21 12.94 24.25 -21.46
N GLU A 22 14.23 24.12 -21.75
CA GLU A 22 14.69 23.14 -22.75
C GLU A 22 14.38 21.72 -22.23
N ILE A 23 13.23 21.18 -22.62
CA ILE A 23 12.80 19.83 -22.26
C ILE A 23 13.21 18.88 -23.40
N PRO A 24 14.00 17.83 -23.13
CA PRO A 24 14.27 16.79 -24.12
C PRO A 24 12.98 16.20 -24.67
N THR A 25 13.00 15.74 -25.93
CA THR A 25 11.87 14.99 -26.47
C THR A 25 11.75 13.66 -25.74
N GLU A 26 10.81 13.56 -24.80
CA GLU A 26 10.53 12.34 -24.04
C GLU A 26 9.36 11.55 -24.62
N GLN A 27 9.49 10.22 -24.58
CA GLN A 27 8.43 9.26 -24.90
C GLN A 27 7.94 8.54 -23.65
N PRO A 28 6.64 8.19 -23.55
CA PRO A 28 6.16 7.32 -22.49
C PRO A 28 6.83 5.93 -22.60
N GLY A 29 7.12 5.29 -21.47
CA GLY A 29 7.82 4.00 -21.43
C GLY A 29 9.34 4.10 -21.59
N GLU A 30 9.91 5.30 -21.73
CA GLU A 30 11.34 5.54 -21.83
C GLU A 30 11.84 6.40 -20.66
N PHE A 31 13.04 6.12 -20.15
CA PHE A 31 13.67 6.94 -19.09
C PHE A 31 13.82 8.39 -19.58
N PRO A 32 13.47 9.42 -18.77
CA PRO A 32 13.23 9.39 -17.32
C PRO A 32 11.76 9.16 -16.89
N PHE A 33 10.91 8.69 -17.80
CA PHE A 33 9.51 8.33 -17.56
C PHE A 33 8.58 9.47 -17.11
N THR A 34 8.96 10.74 -17.34
CA THR A 34 8.10 11.91 -16.99
C THR A 34 6.72 11.79 -17.61
N ARG A 35 6.62 11.16 -18.79
CA ARG A 35 5.36 10.97 -19.54
C ARG A 35 4.63 9.65 -19.25
N GLY A 36 5.14 8.82 -18.34
CA GLY A 36 4.55 7.55 -17.93
C GLY A 36 5.50 6.35 -18.08
N ILE A 37 5.27 5.32 -17.26
CA ILE A 37 6.12 4.11 -17.18
C ILE A 37 5.81 3.05 -18.25
N GLN A 38 4.70 3.18 -18.98
CA GLN A 38 4.31 2.28 -20.07
C GLN A 38 4.18 3.08 -21.38
N PRO A 39 4.55 2.52 -22.54
CA PRO A 39 4.50 3.24 -23.83
C PRO A 39 3.07 3.54 -24.30
N ASP A 40 2.11 2.68 -23.99
CA ASP A 40 0.70 2.79 -24.39
C ASP A 40 -0.21 3.30 -23.26
N MET A 41 0.28 3.35 -22.01
CA MET A 41 -0.45 3.80 -20.82
C MET A 41 -1.89 3.25 -20.81
N TYR A 42 -2.88 4.15 -20.70
CA TYR A 42 -4.29 3.79 -20.60
C TYR A 42 -4.93 3.43 -21.94
N ARG A 43 -4.21 3.55 -23.06
CA ARG A 43 -4.67 3.00 -24.36
C ARG A 43 -4.46 1.48 -24.42
N GLY A 44 -3.47 0.96 -23.69
CA GLY A 44 -3.24 -0.48 -23.54
C GLY A 44 -4.09 -1.07 -22.41
N LYS A 45 -3.91 -0.55 -21.19
CA LYS A 45 -4.64 -1.02 -20.01
C LYS A 45 -5.00 0.15 -19.08
N LEU A 46 -6.27 0.24 -18.69
CA LEU A 46 -6.71 1.19 -17.68
C LEU A 46 -6.02 0.92 -16.34
N TRP A 47 -5.94 1.94 -15.48
CA TRP A 47 -5.49 1.75 -14.10
C TRP A 47 -6.40 0.74 -13.38
N THR A 48 -5.83 0.05 -12.39
CA THR A 48 -6.64 -0.84 -11.55
C THR A 48 -7.56 0.00 -10.67
N MET A 49 -8.86 -0.11 -10.89
CA MET A 49 -9.86 0.43 -9.96
C MET A 49 -9.83 -0.44 -8.70
N ARG A 50 -9.27 0.08 -7.61
CA ARG A 50 -9.10 -0.64 -6.35
C ARG A 50 -9.73 0.17 -5.23
N GLN A 51 -10.91 -0.26 -4.79
CA GLN A 51 -11.62 0.41 -3.70
C GLN A 51 -11.05 -0.03 -2.36
N TYR A 52 -10.74 0.95 -1.53
CA TYR A 52 -10.41 0.74 -0.13
C TYR A 52 -11.64 0.20 0.59
N ALA A 53 -11.58 -1.04 1.09
CA ALA A 53 -12.69 -1.73 1.72
C ALA A 53 -12.21 -2.51 2.95
N GLY A 54 -13.10 -2.70 3.91
CA GLY A 54 -12.77 -3.25 5.21
C GLY A 54 -13.39 -2.36 6.27
N PHE A 55 -14.43 -2.85 6.92
CA PHE A 55 -15.08 -2.19 8.04
C PHE A 55 -15.69 -3.27 8.93
N SER A 56 -15.59 -3.09 10.25
CA SER A 56 -16.21 -3.98 11.22
C SER A 56 -15.65 -5.41 11.13
N THR A 57 -16.49 -6.41 10.89
CA THR A 57 -16.11 -7.83 10.99
C THR A 57 -15.53 -8.38 9.68
N ALA A 58 -14.87 -9.55 9.77
CA ALA A 58 -14.35 -10.26 8.62
C ALA A 58 -15.47 -10.68 7.65
N GLU A 59 -16.63 -11.09 8.17
CA GLU A 59 -17.82 -11.46 7.39
C GLU A 59 -18.42 -10.28 6.62
N GLU A 60 -18.54 -9.11 7.25
CA GLU A 60 -19.06 -7.91 6.59
C GLU A 60 -18.10 -7.40 5.51
N SER A 61 -16.80 -7.44 5.80
CA SER A 61 -15.75 -7.13 4.84
C SER A 61 -15.74 -8.12 3.66
N ASN A 62 -15.93 -9.42 3.93
CA ASN A 62 -16.08 -10.45 2.90
C ASN A 62 -17.29 -10.20 1.99
N ALA A 63 -18.46 -9.90 2.58
CA ALA A 63 -19.67 -9.56 1.83
C ALA A 63 -19.43 -8.34 0.92
N ARG A 64 -18.69 -7.34 1.42
CA ARG A 64 -18.28 -6.18 0.63
C ARG A 64 -17.35 -6.56 -0.52
N TYR A 65 -16.41 -7.48 -0.31
CA TYR A 65 -15.51 -7.96 -1.38
C TYR A 65 -16.27 -8.67 -2.49
N HIS A 66 -17.19 -9.58 -2.15
CA HIS A 66 -18.07 -10.23 -3.14
C HIS A 66 -18.89 -9.21 -3.92
N TYR A 67 -19.45 -8.20 -3.25
CA TYR A 67 -20.15 -7.12 -3.92
C TYR A 67 -19.24 -6.39 -4.92
N LEU A 68 -18.03 -6.00 -4.52
CA LEU A 68 -17.08 -5.27 -5.39
C LEU A 68 -16.65 -6.11 -6.60
N LEU A 69 -16.33 -7.40 -6.39
CA LEU A 69 -15.98 -8.33 -7.47
C LEU A 69 -17.14 -8.48 -8.46
N ASN A 70 -18.37 -8.58 -7.97
CA ASN A 70 -19.57 -8.64 -8.83
C ASN A 70 -19.84 -7.33 -9.60
N GLN A 71 -19.31 -6.19 -9.14
CA GLN A 71 -19.34 -4.92 -9.87
C GLN A 71 -18.17 -4.76 -10.86
N GLY A 72 -17.35 -5.80 -11.06
CA GLY A 72 -16.26 -5.81 -12.03
C GLY A 72 -14.93 -5.27 -11.51
N VAL A 73 -14.79 -5.05 -10.20
CA VAL A 73 -13.50 -4.72 -9.59
C VAL A 73 -12.55 -5.93 -9.71
N SER A 74 -11.33 -5.69 -10.16
CA SER A 74 -10.32 -6.75 -10.40
C SER A 74 -9.26 -6.87 -9.30
N GLY A 75 -9.35 -6.04 -8.26
CA GLY A 75 -8.45 -6.11 -7.11
C GLY A 75 -9.09 -5.60 -5.82
N LEU A 76 -8.79 -6.28 -4.72
CA LEU A 76 -9.32 -5.94 -3.39
C LEU A 76 -8.30 -5.10 -2.61
N SER A 77 -8.75 -4.15 -1.81
CA SER A 77 -7.89 -3.50 -0.82
C SER A 77 -8.47 -3.73 0.55
N VAL A 78 -7.64 -4.19 1.48
CA VAL A 78 -7.98 -4.51 2.86
C VAL A 78 -7.49 -3.40 3.77
N ALA A 79 -8.42 -2.82 4.52
CA ALA A 79 -8.16 -1.94 5.65
C ALA A 79 -8.25 -2.74 6.95
N PHE A 80 -7.26 -2.64 7.83
CA PHE A 80 -7.25 -3.33 9.13
C PHE A 80 -7.59 -2.35 10.25
N ASP A 81 -8.13 -2.85 11.35
CA ASP A 81 -8.37 -2.02 12.52
C ASP A 81 -7.07 -1.58 13.21
N LEU A 82 -7.18 -0.72 14.22
CA LEU A 82 -6.00 -0.21 14.91
C LEU A 82 -5.25 -1.31 15.69
N PRO A 83 -5.91 -2.18 16.49
CA PRO A 83 -5.26 -3.29 17.20
C PRO A 83 -4.41 -4.18 16.28
N THR A 84 -4.97 -4.64 15.15
CA THR A 84 -4.25 -5.45 14.15
C THR A 84 -3.02 -4.72 13.59
N GLN A 85 -3.12 -3.40 13.39
CA GLN A 85 -2.02 -2.58 12.86
C GLN A 85 -0.86 -2.41 13.85
N ILE A 86 -1.15 -2.39 15.15
CA ILE A 86 -0.16 -2.19 16.22
C ILE A 86 0.16 -3.47 17.01
N GLY A 87 -0.33 -4.62 16.56
CA GLY A 87 0.07 -5.94 17.04
C GLY A 87 -0.58 -6.38 18.35
N TYR A 88 -1.81 -5.96 18.58
CA TYR A 88 -2.64 -6.47 19.68
C TYR A 88 -3.76 -7.35 19.13
N ASP A 89 -4.02 -8.45 19.84
CA ASP A 89 -5.24 -9.25 19.65
C ASP A 89 -6.46 -8.48 20.17
N SER A 90 -7.64 -8.81 19.64
CA SER A 90 -8.90 -8.13 19.96
C SER A 90 -9.33 -8.22 21.43
N ASP A 91 -8.78 -9.16 22.21
CA ASP A 91 -9.05 -9.33 23.65
C ASP A 91 -8.01 -8.63 24.55
N HIS A 92 -7.01 -7.97 23.96
CA HIS A 92 -6.00 -7.23 24.72
C HIS A 92 -6.61 -5.95 25.34
N ASP A 93 -6.25 -5.62 26.58
CA ASP A 93 -6.80 -4.46 27.30
C ASP A 93 -6.65 -3.13 26.52
N LEU A 94 -5.57 -2.97 25.76
CA LEU A 94 -5.31 -1.77 24.93
C LEU A 94 -6.09 -1.75 23.60
N ALA A 95 -6.79 -2.83 23.24
CA ALA A 95 -7.63 -2.90 22.05
C ALA A 95 -9.07 -2.41 22.32
N ASP A 96 -9.45 -2.25 23.60
CA ASP A 96 -10.81 -1.85 23.98
C ASP A 96 -11.25 -0.56 23.27
N GLY A 97 -12.45 -0.62 22.67
CA GLY A 97 -13.03 0.50 21.92
C GLY A 97 -12.45 0.75 20.52
N GLU A 98 -11.45 -0.01 20.07
CA GLU A 98 -10.80 0.17 18.76
C GLU A 98 -10.96 -1.03 17.80
N VAL A 99 -11.37 -2.20 18.32
CA VAL A 99 -11.63 -3.42 17.53
C VAL A 99 -12.67 -3.16 16.44
N GLY A 100 -12.33 -3.44 15.18
CA GLY A 100 -13.22 -3.34 14.02
C GLY A 100 -13.62 -1.90 13.61
N LYS A 101 -13.16 -0.87 14.31
CA LYS A 101 -13.68 0.51 14.17
C LYS A 101 -13.23 1.21 12.88
N VAL A 102 -11.98 1.00 12.48
CA VAL A 102 -11.36 1.66 11.31
C VAL A 102 -10.95 0.70 10.21
N GLY A 103 -11.30 -0.58 10.36
CA GLY A 103 -10.97 -1.65 9.42
C GLY A 103 -11.37 -3.00 9.99
N VAL A 104 -11.00 -4.08 9.33
CA VAL A 104 -11.26 -5.44 9.80
C VAL A 104 -10.29 -5.84 10.92
N ALA A 105 -10.81 -6.49 11.96
CA ALA A 105 -10.02 -7.15 13.01
C ALA A 105 -9.50 -8.50 12.51
N ILE A 106 -8.19 -8.76 12.65
CA ILE A 106 -7.56 -10.04 12.30
C ILE A 106 -6.62 -10.43 13.44
N ASP A 107 -7.04 -11.42 14.23
CA ASP A 107 -6.24 -11.98 15.31
C ASP A 107 -5.54 -13.28 14.85
N SER A 108 -6.19 -14.04 13.96
CA SER A 108 -5.72 -15.37 13.58
C SER A 108 -5.96 -15.73 12.10
N ILE A 109 -5.53 -16.95 11.73
CA ILE A 109 -5.78 -17.49 10.38
C ILE A 109 -7.27 -17.73 10.13
N GLU A 110 -8.05 -18.04 11.17
CA GLU A 110 -9.50 -18.22 11.09
C GLU A 110 -10.20 -16.93 10.63
N ASP A 111 -9.71 -15.76 11.02
CA ASP A 111 -10.26 -14.48 10.55
C ASP A 111 -9.92 -14.22 9.10
N MET A 112 -8.71 -14.56 8.66
CA MET A 112 -8.34 -14.50 7.24
C MET A 112 -9.19 -15.47 6.39
N GLN A 113 -9.49 -16.67 6.92
CA GLN A 113 -10.39 -17.62 6.26
C GLN A 113 -11.81 -17.05 6.12
N ARG A 114 -12.34 -16.39 7.16
CA ARG A 114 -13.64 -15.70 7.10
C ARG A 114 -13.61 -14.56 6.09
N LEU A 115 -12.58 -13.72 6.15
CA LEU A 115 -12.41 -12.53 5.31
C LEU A 115 -12.38 -12.87 3.81
N PHE A 116 -11.75 -13.98 3.44
CA PHE A 116 -11.63 -14.44 2.05
C PHE A 116 -12.50 -15.66 1.73
N LYS A 117 -13.51 -15.95 2.56
CA LYS A 117 -14.42 -17.08 2.32
C LYS A 117 -15.06 -16.95 0.93
N GLY A 118 -14.92 -18.01 0.13
CA GLY A 118 -15.43 -18.05 -1.25
C GLY A 118 -14.62 -17.22 -2.27
N ILE A 119 -13.45 -16.70 -1.90
CA ILE A 119 -12.56 -15.93 -2.79
C ILE A 119 -11.24 -16.71 -2.94
N THR A 120 -10.95 -17.17 -4.16
CA THR A 120 -9.68 -17.85 -4.47
C THR A 120 -8.56 -16.82 -4.65
N LEU A 121 -7.56 -16.85 -3.76
CA LEU A 121 -6.49 -15.84 -3.70
C LEU A 121 -5.58 -15.83 -4.94
N GLU A 122 -5.44 -16.95 -5.65
CA GLU A 122 -4.68 -17.03 -6.92
C GLU A 122 -5.33 -16.20 -8.05
N ASN A 123 -6.65 -15.95 -7.97
CA ASN A 123 -7.42 -15.31 -9.05
C ASN A 123 -7.67 -13.81 -8.82
N VAL A 124 -7.27 -13.26 -7.66
CA VAL A 124 -7.52 -11.86 -7.31
C VAL A 124 -6.23 -11.22 -6.81
N SER A 125 -5.99 -9.97 -7.23
CA SER A 125 -4.91 -9.19 -6.66
C SER A 125 -5.37 -8.51 -5.38
N THR A 126 -4.69 -8.73 -4.26
CA THR A 126 -5.06 -8.14 -2.96
C THR A 126 -4.00 -7.14 -2.48
N SER A 127 -4.44 -5.95 -2.10
CA SER A 127 -3.61 -4.94 -1.42
C SER A 127 -3.96 -4.94 0.06
N MET A 128 -2.97 -5.03 0.92
CA MET A 128 -3.12 -4.99 2.37
C MET A 128 -2.41 -3.74 2.90
N THR A 129 -3.18 -2.77 3.40
CA THR A 129 -2.62 -1.54 3.98
C THR A 129 -2.22 -1.81 5.42
N ILE A 130 -1.06 -2.44 5.55
CA ILE A 130 -0.48 -2.92 6.81
C ILE A 130 1.02 -2.69 6.79
N ASN A 131 1.59 -2.33 7.95
CA ASN A 131 2.98 -1.87 8.07
C ASN A 131 3.74 -2.67 9.13
N ALA A 132 3.69 -2.25 10.41
CA ALA A 132 4.49 -2.87 11.46
C ALA A 132 4.23 -4.38 11.65
N THR A 133 2.98 -4.82 11.49
CA THR A 133 2.56 -6.22 11.50
C THR A 133 2.49 -6.86 10.11
N GLY A 134 2.97 -6.17 9.07
CA GLY A 134 2.80 -6.61 7.68
C GLY A 134 3.35 -8.00 7.37
N PHE A 135 4.44 -8.40 8.04
CA PHE A 135 4.98 -9.76 7.95
C PHE A 135 4.02 -10.83 8.49
N ILE A 136 3.27 -10.53 9.55
CA ILE A 136 2.29 -11.44 10.17
C ILE A 136 1.12 -11.62 9.21
N LEU A 137 0.53 -10.52 8.75
CA LEU A 137 -0.64 -10.56 7.85
C LEU A 137 -0.29 -11.19 6.49
N LEU A 138 0.91 -10.92 5.96
CA LEU A 138 1.41 -11.63 4.78
C LEU A 138 1.55 -13.14 5.03
N SER A 139 2.07 -13.53 6.20
CA SER A 139 2.21 -14.94 6.58
C SER A 139 0.85 -15.64 6.66
N LEU A 140 -0.17 -15.01 7.26
CA LEU A 140 -1.53 -15.55 7.31
C LEU A 140 -2.15 -15.63 5.91
N TYR A 141 -1.96 -14.62 5.07
CA TYR A 141 -2.45 -14.60 3.68
C TYR A 141 -1.83 -15.74 2.86
N VAL A 142 -0.51 -15.96 2.97
CA VAL A 142 0.20 -17.04 2.31
C VAL A 142 -0.23 -18.40 2.85
N ALA A 143 -0.43 -18.54 4.17
CA ALA A 143 -0.92 -19.78 4.75
C ALA A 143 -2.31 -20.14 4.23
N LEU A 144 -3.21 -19.16 4.11
CA LEU A 144 -4.52 -19.35 3.49
C LEU A 144 -4.41 -19.73 2.02
N ALA A 145 -3.53 -19.08 1.25
CA ALA A 145 -3.29 -19.44 -0.15
C ALA A 145 -2.81 -20.90 -0.29
N LYS A 146 -1.92 -21.35 0.60
CA LYS A 146 -1.49 -22.77 0.66
C LYS A 146 -2.65 -23.71 0.99
N GLN A 147 -3.52 -23.35 1.94
CA GLN A 147 -4.72 -24.14 2.27
C GLN A 147 -5.69 -24.25 1.09
N GLN A 148 -5.78 -23.21 0.25
CA GLN A 148 -6.55 -23.23 -1.00
C GLN A 148 -5.88 -24.03 -2.13
N GLY A 149 -4.65 -24.52 -1.93
CA GLY A 149 -3.88 -25.25 -2.94
C GLY A 149 -3.25 -24.36 -4.03
N ALA A 150 -3.08 -23.06 -3.76
CA ALA A 150 -2.54 -22.12 -4.74
C ALA A 150 -1.04 -22.34 -5.01
N ASP A 151 -0.62 -22.04 -6.24
CA ASP A 151 0.79 -21.84 -6.58
C ASP A 151 1.21 -20.44 -6.14
N LEU A 152 2.06 -20.36 -5.11
CA LEU A 152 2.53 -19.08 -4.56
C LEU A 152 3.18 -18.19 -5.62
N LYS A 153 3.80 -18.77 -6.66
CA LYS A 153 4.42 -17.97 -7.74
C LYS A 153 3.41 -17.20 -8.59
N LYS A 154 2.12 -17.50 -8.46
CA LYS A 154 1.04 -16.79 -9.15
C LYS A 154 0.31 -15.79 -8.27
N ILE A 155 0.45 -15.89 -6.94
CA ILE A 155 -0.17 -14.97 -6.00
C ILE A 155 0.35 -13.55 -6.26
N SER A 156 -0.59 -12.64 -6.48
CA SER A 156 -0.27 -11.24 -6.76
C SER A 156 -0.96 -10.33 -5.75
N GLY A 157 -0.30 -9.25 -5.39
CA GLY A 157 -0.81 -8.36 -4.35
C GLY A 157 0.24 -7.41 -3.85
N THR A 158 -0.06 -6.74 -2.75
CA THR A 158 0.81 -5.73 -2.17
C THR A 158 0.60 -5.69 -0.67
N ILE A 159 1.67 -5.62 0.11
CA ILE A 159 1.61 -5.08 1.47
C ILE A 159 2.17 -3.66 1.45
N GLN A 160 1.63 -2.76 2.26
CA GLN A 160 2.16 -1.38 2.29
C GLN A 160 3.59 -1.34 2.79
N ASN A 161 3.87 -1.96 3.94
CA ASN A 161 5.23 -2.28 4.42
C ASN A 161 6.22 -1.10 4.41
N ASP A 162 5.72 0.14 4.50
CA ASP A 162 6.54 1.34 4.55
C ASP A 162 6.61 1.81 6.00
N ILE A 163 7.62 1.34 6.73
CA ILE A 163 7.76 1.61 8.17
C ILE A 163 8.36 3.00 8.45
N LEU A 164 9.14 3.58 7.54
CA LEU A 164 9.76 4.90 7.72
C LEU A 164 8.71 6.01 7.81
N LYS A 165 7.67 5.97 6.97
CA LYS A 165 6.56 6.94 7.06
C LYS A 165 5.70 6.78 8.33
N GLU A 166 5.73 5.61 8.98
CA GLU A 166 5.05 5.43 10.27
C GLU A 166 5.66 6.32 11.35
N TYR A 167 6.98 6.38 11.43
CA TYR A 167 7.67 7.25 12.39
C TYR A 167 7.49 8.74 12.08
N ALA A 168 7.39 9.09 10.79
CA ALA A 168 7.34 10.48 10.35
C ALA A 168 5.93 11.10 10.41
N ALA A 169 4.87 10.31 10.17
CA ALA A 169 3.54 10.87 9.90
C ALA A 169 2.35 10.09 10.48
N ARG A 170 2.37 8.75 10.45
CA ARG A 170 1.16 7.94 10.68
C ARG A 170 1.05 7.30 12.07
N GLY A 171 2.18 6.94 12.68
CA GLY A 171 2.24 6.52 14.09
C GLY A 171 1.93 5.05 14.40
N THR A 172 1.69 4.16 13.42
CA THR A 172 1.41 2.73 13.70
C THR A 172 2.68 1.88 13.61
N TYR A 173 3.72 2.26 14.35
CA TYR A 173 4.96 1.49 14.50
C TYR A 173 4.97 0.71 15.82
N ILE A 174 5.72 -0.40 15.88
CA ILE A 174 5.83 -1.25 17.09
C ILE A 174 7.27 -1.27 17.59
N TYR A 175 8.21 -1.58 16.70
CA TYR A 175 9.62 -1.72 17.04
C TYR A 175 10.38 -0.41 16.82
N PRO A 176 11.64 -0.28 17.28
CA PRO A 176 12.51 0.81 16.86
C PRO A 176 12.90 0.74 15.36
N PRO A 177 13.38 1.83 14.75
CA PRO A 177 13.64 1.90 13.31
C PRO A 177 14.55 0.80 12.75
N LYS A 178 15.65 0.47 13.45
CA LYS A 178 16.62 -0.53 12.96
C LYS A 178 16.05 -1.95 12.85
N PRO A 179 15.45 -2.56 13.90
CA PRO A 179 14.81 -3.86 13.75
C PRO A 179 13.60 -3.83 12.81
N SER A 180 12.85 -2.72 12.76
CA SER A 180 11.80 -2.53 11.76
C SER A 180 12.31 -2.64 10.33
N MET A 181 13.38 -1.93 9.97
CA MET A 181 13.98 -1.99 8.62
C MET A 181 14.45 -3.41 8.27
N ARG A 182 15.00 -4.14 9.24
CA ARG A 182 15.37 -5.55 9.03
C ARG A 182 14.18 -6.41 8.63
N ILE A 183 13.03 -6.26 9.30
CA ILE A 183 11.81 -7.02 8.94
C ILE A 183 11.41 -6.72 7.49
N ILE A 184 11.53 -5.47 7.05
CA ILE A 184 11.25 -5.09 5.66
C ILE A 184 12.18 -5.82 4.68
N THR A 185 13.49 -5.84 4.94
CA THR A 185 14.47 -6.51 4.08
C THR A 185 14.30 -8.03 4.08
N ASP A 186 13.96 -8.64 5.23
CA ASP A 186 13.69 -10.08 5.33
C ASP A 186 12.46 -10.46 4.47
N ILE A 187 11.42 -9.61 4.42
CA ILE A 187 10.28 -9.79 3.50
C ILE A 187 10.73 -9.67 2.04
N PHE A 188 11.60 -8.71 1.71
CA PHE A 188 12.08 -8.53 0.33
C PHE A 188 12.81 -9.77 -0.17
N GLU A 189 13.72 -10.29 0.65
CA GLU A 189 14.47 -11.51 0.35
C GLU A 189 13.52 -12.68 0.13
N TRP A 190 12.62 -12.97 1.08
CA TRP A 190 11.71 -14.11 0.98
C TRP A 190 10.74 -14.00 -0.21
N CYS A 191 10.14 -12.83 -0.44
CA CYS A 191 9.23 -12.66 -1.57
C CYS A 191 9.95 -12.77 -2.92
N SER A 192 11.24 -12.42 -3.01
CA SER A 192 12.00 -12.53 -4.26
C SER A 192 12.10 -13.98 -4.78
N THR A 193 12.06 -14.97 -3.87
CA THR A 193 12.15 -16.39 -4.19
C THR A 193 10.81 -17.10 -4.20
N ASP A 194 10.00 -16.88 -3.16
CA ASP A 194 8.83 -17.70 -2.85
C ASP A 194 7.51 -17.06 -3.30
N LEU A 195 7.47 -15.74 -3.43
CA LEU A 195 6.28 -14.96 -3.79
C LEU A 195 6.58 -13.87 -4.86
N PRO A 196 7.21 -14.22 -5.99
CA PRO A 196 7.86 -13.26 -6.91
C PRO A 196 6.92 -12.27 -7.62
N LYS A 197 5.60 -12.49 -7.57
CA LYS A 197 4.59 -11.56 -8.12
C LYS A 197 3.99 -10.62 -7.07
N TRP A 198 4.47 -10.68 -5.84
CA TRP A 198 4.03 -9.80 -4.76
C TRP A 198 4.82 -8.50 -4.76
N ASN A 199 4.12 -7.36 -4.72
CA ASN A 199 4.76 -6.08 -4.47
C ASN A 199 5.05 -5.98 -2.97
N THR A 200 6.32 -6.07 -2.61
CA THR A 200 6.78 -6.20 -1.22
C THR A 200 6.66 -4.92 -0.40
N ILE A 201 6.52 -3.77 -1.06
CA ILE A 201 6.39 -2.47 -0.42
C ILE A 201 5.62 -1.50 -1.33
N SER A 202 4.90 -0.57 -0.70
CA SER A 202 4.32 0.61 -1.33
C SER A 202 4.85 1.85 -0.60
N ILE A 203 5.92 2.44 -1.14
CA ILE A 203 6.57 3.63 -0.55
C ILE A 203 5.62 4.81 -0.69
N SER A 204 5.18 5.35 0.44
CA SER A 204 3.93 6.10 0.56
C SER A 204 4.13 7.56 0.96
N GLY A 205 3.79 8.48 0.06
CA GLY A 205 3.69 9.93 0.36
C GLY A 205 2.35 10.37 0.95
N TYR A 206 1.28 9.61 0.71
CA TYR A 206 -0.09 9.98 1.10
C TYR A 206 -0.20 10.42 2.57
N HIS A 207 0.27 9.62 3.52
CA HIS A 207 0.17 9.95 4.95
C HIS A 207 1.03 11.16 5.35
N ILE A 208 2.17 11.35 4.67
CA ILE A 208 3.04 12.51 4.88
C ILE A 208 2.28 13.78 4.45
N ARG A 209 1.56 13.70 3.33
CA ARG A 209 0.69 14.78 2.84
C ARG A 209 -0.47 15.06 3.79
N GLU A 210 -1.19 14.02 4.22
CA GLU A 210 -2.31 14.15 5.16
C GLU A 210 -1.87 14.71 6.53
N ALA A 211 -0.63 14.45 6.95
CA ALA A 211 -0.04 15.06 8.15
C ALA A 211 0.33 16.55 7.97
N GLY A 212 0.11 17.13 6.79
CA GLY A 212 0.26 18.55 6.51
C GLY A 212 1.51 18.93 5.73
N SER A 213 2.17 18.00 5.04
CA SER A 213 3.32 18.35 4.21
C SER A 213 2.93 19.10 2.93
N THR A 214 3.85 19.90 2.38
CA THR A 214 3.71 20.46 1.03
C THR A 214 3.95 19.39 -0.05
N ALA A 215 3.65 19.69 -1.31
CA ALA A 215 3.88 18.74 -2.42
C ALA A 215 5.38 18.43 -2.60
N VAL A 216 6.23 19.43 -2.39
CA VAL A 216 7.69 19.27 -2.45
C VAL A 216 8.19 18.35 -1.33
N GLN A 217 7.67 18.53 -0.11
CA GLN A 217 8.02 17.67 1.02
C GLN A 217 7.55 16.23 0.83
N GLU A 218 6.31 16.04 0.36
CA GLU A 218 5.75 14.72 0.06
C GLU A 218 6.66 13.94 -0.90
N ILE A 219 7.01 14.53 -2.04
CA ILE A 219 7.88 13.89 -3.04
C ILE A 219 9.28 13.65 -2.45
N ALA A 220 9.88 14.67 -1.83
CA ALA A 220 11.24 14.58 -1.32
C ALA A 220 11.39 13.50 -0.24
N PHE A 221 10.46 13.44 0.72
CA PHE A 221 10.49 12.46 1.80
C PHE A 221 10.18 11.05 1.31
N THR A 222 9.19 10.90 0.42
CA THR A 222 8.85 9.60 -0.17
C THR A 222 10.01 9.01 -0.97
N LEU A 223 10.66 9.81 -1.83
CA LEU A 223 11.83 9.35 -2.58
C LEU A 223 13.04 9.11 -1.68
N SER A 224 13.20 9.88 -0.60
CA SER A 224 14.26 9.65 0.39
C SER A 224 14.06 8.32 1.14
N ASN A 225 12.82 8.00 1.53
CA ASN A 225 12.49 6.68 2.07
C ASN A 225 12.79 5.58 1.07
N GLY A 226 12.42 5.76 -0.21
CA GLY A 226 12.75 4.81 -1.28
C GLY A 226 14.25 4.55 -1.42
N LYS A 227 15.08 5.60 -1.36
CA LYS A 227 16.54 5.44 -1.35
C LYS A 227 17.03 4.66 -0.12
N ALA A 228 16.46 4.91 1.05
CA ALA A 228 16.82 4.19 2.26
C ALA A 228 16.47 2.69 2.17
N TYR A 229 15.31 2.34 1.59
CA TYR A 229 14.92 0.94 1.36
C TYR A 229 15.81 0.23 0.35
N VAL A 230 16.32 0.94 -0.67
CA VAL A 230 17.27 0.36 -1.64
C VAL A 230 18.66 0.16 -1.03
N GLN A 231 19.05 0.98 -0.05
CA GLN A 231 20.34 0.89 0.62
C GLN A 231 20.39 -0.17 1.73
N ALA A 232 19.25 -0.48 2.34
CA ALA A 232 19.11 -1.43 3.43
C ALA A 232 19.24 -2.87 2.93
#